data_AF-A0A7T8GKW2-F1
#
_entry.id   AF-A0A7T8GKW2-F1
#
_cell.length_a   1.000
_cell.length_b   1.000
_cell.length_c   1.000
_cell.angle_alpha   90.00
_cell.angle_beta   90.00
_cell.angle_gamma   90.00
#
_symmetry.space_group_name_H-M   'P 1'
#
loop_
_entity.id
_entity.type
_entity.pdbx_description
1 polymer ?
#
loop_
_entity_poly.entity_id
_entity_poly.type
_entity_poly.pdbx_seq_one_letter_code
_entity_poly.pdbx_strand_id
1 'polypeptide(L)' 'PASPSVSTPIPGPVSKALMSDLNEVQAMDSVSFFVDYEKSLGNYIVDADGNTILDMFTNISSIPI' A
#
# COMPACT_ATOMS: atom_id res chain seq x y z
N PRO A 1 6.44 -2.66 -14.04
CA PRO A 1 5.25 -1.98 -14.64
C PRO A 1 5.68 -0.82 -15.54
N ALA A 2 4.90 -0.51 -16.59
CA ALA A 2 5.23 0.60 -17.50
C ALA A 2 4.69 1.97 -17.01
N SER A 3 3.64 1.96 -16.19
CA SER A 3 3.00 3.16 -15.63
C SER A 3 2.25 2.82 -14.33
N PRO A 4 1.96 3.81 -13.45
CA PRO A 4 1.04 3.61 -12.34
C PRO A 4 -0.38 3.31 -12.83
N SER A 5 -1.15 2.57 -12.04
CA SER A 5 -2.53 2.17 -12.32
C SER A 5 -3.33 2.11 -11.03
N VAL A 6 -4.27 3.05 -10.87
CA VAL A 6 -5.10 3.18 -9.66
C VAL A 6 -6.55 2.93 -10.04
N SER A 7 -7.14 1.89 -9.47
CA SER A 7 -8.51 1.45 -9.73
C SER A 7 -9.47 1.77 -8.58
N THR A 8 -8.94 1.92 -7.36
CA THR A 8 -9.73 2.29 -6.17
C THR A 8 -9.16 3.55 -5.51
N PRO A 9 -9.93 4.26 -4.67
CA PRO A 9 -9.34 5.23 -3.75
C PRO A 9 -8.27 4.56 -2.88
N ILE A 10 -7.28 5.34 -2.42
CA ILE A 10 -6.21 4.90 -1.51
C ILE A 10 -6.40 5.64 -0.18
N PRO A 11 -6.61 4.95 0.97
CA PRO A 11 -6.76 3.49 1.10
C PRO A 11 -8.09 2.99 0.50
N GLY A 12 -8.02 1.81 -0.13
CA GLY A 12 -9.18 1.15 -0.74
C GLY A 12 -10.04 0.39 0.27
N PRO A 13 -11.15 -0.21 -0.18
CA PRO A 13 -12.08 -0.94 0.69
C PRO A 13 -11.41 -2.12 1.43
N VAL A 14 -10.50 -2.85 0.78
CA VAL A 14 -9.76 -3.96 1.40
C VAL A 14 -8.79 -3.41 2.45
N SER A 15 -8.02 -2.39 2.10
CA SER A 15 -7.12 -1.73 3.05
C SER A 15 -7.87 -1.20 4.28
N LYS A 16 -9.06 -0.60 4.10
CA LYS A 16 -9.88 -0.08 5.21
C LYS A 16 -10.45 -1.19 6.09
N ALA A 17 -10.88 -2.31 5.51
CA ALA A 17 -11.34 -3.47 6.29
C ALA A 17 -10.21 -3.99 7.19
N LEU A 18 -9.02 -4.19 6.62
CA LEU A 18 -7.83 -4.61 7.37
C LEU A 18 -7.43 -3.60 8.46
N MET A 19 -7.53 -2.29 8.17
CA MET A 19 -7.30 -1.25 9.19
C MET A 19 -8.29 -1.39 10.35
N SER A 20 -9.58 -1.58 10.06
CA SER A 20 -10.61 -1.73 11.09
C SER A 20 -10.34 -2.93 11.99
N ASP A 21 -10.00 -4.08 11.40
CA ASP A 21 -9.73 -5.32 12.14
C ASP A 21 -8.49 -5.17 13.05
N LEU A 22 -7.40 -4.57 12.53
CA LEU A 22 -6.19 -4.35 13.32
C LEU A 22 -6.34 -3.23 14.38
N ASN A 23 -7.24 -2.28 14.16
CA ASN A 23 -7.49 -1.18 15.09
C ASN A 23 -8.11 -1.65 16.41
N GLU A 24 -8.65 -2.88 16.47
CA GLU A 24 -9.12 -3.50 17.72
C GLU A 24 -7.96 -3.86 18.66
N VAL A 25 -6.76 -4.08 18.12
CA VAL A 25 -5.58 -4.55 18.86
C VAL A 25 -4.54 -3.46 19.05
N GLN A 26 -4.34 -2.63 18.03
CA GLN A 26 -3.35 -1.56 18.02
C GLN A 26 -3.87 -0.36 17.22
N ALA A 27 -3.62 0.86 17.69
CA ALA A 27 -4.00 2.07 16.95
C ALA A 27 -3.39 2.07 15.54
N MET A 28 -4.25 2.24 14.53
CA MET A 28 -3.88 2.21 13.10
C MET A 28 -3.84 3.60 12.46
N ASP A 29 -3.94 4.69 13.22
CA ASP A 29 -4.03 6.07 12.72
C ASP A 29 -2.85 6.50 11.82
N SER A 30 -1.68 5.85 11.97
CA SER A 30 -0.49 6.12 11.17
C SER A 30 -0.36 5.24 9.91
N VAL A 31 -1.23 4.26 9.72
CA VAL A 31 -1.19 3.34 8.57
C VAL A 31 -1.86 4.02 7.37
N SER A 32 -1.14 4.14 6.26
CA SER A 32 -1.65 4.79 5.04
C SER A 32 -2.47 3.84 4.17
N PHE A 33 -2.01 2.60 3.97
CA PHE A 33 -2.67 1.52 3.24
C PHE A 33 -1.89 0.21 3.46
N PHE A 34 -2.49 -0.92 3.13
CA PHE A 34 -1.83 -2.23 3.18
C PHE A 34 -1.16 -2.54 1.84
N VAL A 35 -0.04 -3.26 1.87
CA VAL A 35 0.81 -3.51 0.68
C VAL A 35 0.89 -5.00 0.37
N ASP A 36 0.78 -5.34 -0.91
CA ASP A 36 1.11 -6.64 -1.49
C ASP A 36 2.54 -6.59 -2.06
N TYR A 37 3.51 -6.97 -1.23
CA TYR A 37 4.93 -6.94 -1.61
C TYR A 37 5.30 -8.00 -2.65
N GLU A 38 4.55 -9.10 -2.76
CA GLU A 38 4.83 -10.13 -3.77
C GLU A 38 4.55 -9.64 -5.19
N LYS A 39 3.56 -8.73 -5.33
CA LYS A 39 3.22 -8.10 -6.62
C LYS A 39 3.96 -6.79 -6.87
N SER A 40 4.62 -6.24 -5.85
CA SER A 40 5.43 -5.03 -5.96
C SER A 40 6.74 -5.30 -6.70
N LEU A 41 7.18 -4.39 -7.57
CA LEU A 41 8.34 -4.61 -8.43
C LEU A 41 9.07 -3.29 -8.75
N GLY A 42 10.35 -3.23 -8.37
CA GLY A 42 11.20 -2.04 -8.57
C GLY A 42 10.61 -0.83 -7.87
N ASN A 43 10.47 0.28 -8.59
CA ASN A 43 9.92 1.54 -8.05
C ASN A 43 8.39 1.53 -7.91
N TYR A 44 7.73 0.38 -8.05
CA TYR A 44 6.28 0.29 -8.01
C TYR A 44 5.82 -0.59 -6.85
N ILE A 45 4.99 -0.01 -6.01
CA ILE A 45 4.33 -0.69 -4.90
C ILE A 45 2.90 -1.02 -5.29
N VAL A 46 2.45 -2.22 -4.95
CA VAL A 46 1.07 -2.68 -5.17
C VAL A 46 0.38 -2.71 -3.82
N ASP A 47 -0.72 -1.97 -3.66
CA ASP A 47 -1.51 -2.03 -2.44
C ASP A 47 -2.40 -3.29 -2.39
N ALA A 48 -3.02 -3.55 -1.23
CA ALA A 48 -3.90 -4.70 -1.03
C ALA A 48 -5.16 -4.67 -1.91
N ASP A 49 -5.52 -3.50 -2.43
CA ASP A 49 -6.64 -3.29 -3.35
C ASP A 49 -6.22 -3.47 -4.83
N GLY A 50 -4.94 -3.73 -5.09
CA GLY A 50 -4.38 -3.97 -6.42
C GLY A 50 -3.95 -2.71 -7.16
N ASN A 51 -3.91 -1.55 -6.51
CA ASN A 51 -3.42 -0.31 -7.10
C ASN A 51 -1.91 -0.36 -7.23
N THR A 52 -1.40 -0.13 -8.43
CA THR A 52 0.03 0.01 -8.70
C THR A 52 0.42 1.49 -8.61
N ILE A 53 1.26 1.82 -7.65
CA ILE A 53 1.64 3.19 -7.31
C ILE A 53 3.15 3.34 -7.53
N LEU A 54 3.58 4.47 -8.08
CA LEU A 54 5.01 4.81 -8.12
C LEU A 54 5.46 5.16 -6.69
N ASP A 55 6.35 4.34 -6.12
CA ASP A 55 6.88 4.54 -4.79
C ASP A 55 8.10 5.47 -4.81
N MET A 56 7.89 6.72 -4.39
CA MET A 56 8.95 7.72 -4.19
C MET A 56 9.38 7.87 -2.73
N PHE A 57 8.68 7.18 -1.81
CA PHE A 57 8.98 7.24 -0.36
C PHE A 57 9.86 6.07 0.08
N THR A 58 9.84 4.97 -0.69
CA THR A 58 10.69 3.78 -0.55
C THR A 58 10.74 3.26 0.88
N ASN A 59 9.55 3.22 1.52
CA ASN A 59 9.35 2.88 2.92
C ASN A 59 10.33 3.60 3.86
N ILE A 60 10.21 4.93 3.97
CA ILE A 60 11.13 5.78 4.76
C ILE A 60 12.58 5.62 4.26
N SER A 61 12.77 5.61 2.94
CA SER A 61 14.08 5.44 2.29
C SER A 61 14.83 4.15 2.67
N SER A 62 14.13 3.13 3.17
CA SER A 62 14.74 1.87 3.59
C SER A 62 14.78 0.79 2.49
N ILE A 63 13.99 0.94 1.43
CA ILE A 63 13.97 0.02 0.30
C ILE A 63 14.95 0.52 -0.78
N PRO A 64 15.99 -0.27 -1.12
CA PRO A 64 16.87 0.05 -2.23
C PRO A 64 16.15 -0.19 -3.56
N ILE A 65 16.49 0.65 -4.54
CA ILE A 65 15.98 0.63 -5.91
C ILE A 65 16.95 -0.04 -6.88
#